data_AF-A0A5E4FAT6-F1
#
_entry.id   AF-A0A5E4FAT6-F1
#
_cell.length_a   1.000
_cell.length_b   1.000
_cell.length_c   1.000
_cell.angle_alpha   90.00
_cell.angle_beta   90.00
_cell.angle_gamma   90.00
#
_symmetry.space_group_name_H-M   'P 1'
#
loop_
_entity.id
_entity.type
_entity.pdbx_description
1 polymer ?
#
loop_
_entity_poly.entity_id
_entity_poly.type
_entity_poly.pdbx_seq_one_letter_code
_entity_poly.pdbx_strand_id
1 'polypeptide(L)'
;MGFDQTWVRLVMRCITSVRFTVLSNGKSGNPFKPSRGIRQGDPISLYIFILVIDVLSVMLNKVVERGIVQGIRFSRDGPTLSHLFFADDSILFLKAIKRNCNVVASILNSYSHASGQVINFEKSNVYFSPNTPQQFRETVEHIMHVNITENPGKYLGLPTMWGRSKREAMNFVKERMMSKVEGWKQKLLTQAGCEILIKVMAQAIPTYPMYVFLFLGGLCRELDGILAKFW
;
A
#
# COMPACT_ATOMS: atom_id res chain seq x y z
N MET A 1 -24.57 -6.22 6.19
CA MET A 1 -24.11 -5.09 7.04
C MET A 1 -25.25 -4.42 7.80
N GLY A 2 -26.52 -4.57 7.40
CA GLY A 2 -27.66 -4.15 8.24
C GLY A 2 -27.81 -2.64 8.43
N PHE A 3 -27.28 -1.84 7.50
CA PHE A 3 -27.38 -0.39 7.56
C PHE A 3 -28.83 0.07 7.40
N ASP A 4 -29.19 1.11 8.16
CA ASP A 4 -30.50 1.76 8.05
C ASP A 4 -30.72 2.34 6.65
N GLN A 5 -31.96 2.20 6.14
CA GLN A 5 -32.30 2.62 4.78
C GLN A 5 -32.18 4.13 4.57
N THR A 6 -32.34 4.95 5.62
CA THR A 6 -32.14 6.39 5.56
C THR A 6 -30.66 6.72 5.42
N TRP A 7 -29.79 6.04 6.18
CA TRP A 7 -28.35 6.20 6.04
C TRP A 7 -27.87 5.81 4.62
N VAL A 8 -28.33 4.67 4.10
CA VAL A 8 -28.00 4.23 2.73
C VAL A 8 -28.42 5.27 1.70
N ARG A 9 -29.63 5.83 1.81
CA ARG A 9 -30.10 6.90 0.92
C ARG A 9 -29.23 8.15 0.98
N LEU A 10 -28.79 8.56 2.17
CA LEU A 10 -27.93 9.73 2.34
C LEU A 10 -26.57 9.53 1.66
N VAL A 11 -25.93 8.37 1.88
CA VAL A 11 -24.65 8.03 1.24
C VAL A 11 -24.81 7.97 -0.28
N MET A 12 -25.85 7.29 -0.78
CA MET A 12 -26.09 7.18 -2.22
C MET A 12 -26.41 8.53 -2.87
N ARG A 13 -27.05 9.46 -2.15
CA ARG A 13 -27.26 10.83 -2.63
C ARG A 13 -25.91 11.53 -2.86
N CYS A 14 -24.96 11.42 -1.94
CA CYS A 14 -23.62 11.99 -2.09
C CYS A 14 -22.87 11.42 -3.29
N ILE A 15 -23.01 10.13 -3.58
CA ILE A 15 -22.34 9.47 -4.70
C ILE A 15 -22.99 9.84 -6.04
N THR A 16 -24.33 9.80 -6.11
CA THR A 16 -25.07 9.90 -7.38
C THR A 16 -25.37 11.33 -7.84
N SER A 17 -25.31 12.32 -6.94
CA SER A 17 -25.57 13.72 -7.30
C SER A 17 -24.40 14.42 -7.98
N VAL A 18 -23.21 13.81 -7.99
CA VAL A 18 -21.99 14.43 -8.54
C VAL A 18 -22.09 14.58 -10.05
N ARG A 19 -21.62 15.72 -10.55
CA ARG A 19 -21.39 15.99 -11.97
C ARG A 19 -19.94 16.42 -12.16
N PHE A 20 -19.31 15.91 -13.21
CA PHE A 20 -17.95 16.24 -13.56
C PHE A 20 -17.91 17.05 -14.84
N THR A 21 -16.88 17.86 -14.98
CA THR A 21 -16.56 18.53 -16.23
C THR A 21 -15.07 18.39 -16.49
N VAL A 22 -14.68 18.06 -17.71
CA VAL A 22 -13.28 18.01 -18.11
C VAL A 22 -12.82 19.41 -18.47
N LEU A 23 -11.77 19.88 -17.81
CA LEU A 23 -11.06 21.09 -18.20
C LEU A 23 -9.98 20.72 -19.21
N SER A 24 -10.06 21.26 -20.42
CA SER A 24 -9.03 21.11 -21.45
C SER A 24 -8.52 22.49 -21.83
N ASN A 25 -7.21 22.73 -21.63
CA ASN A 25 -6.57 24.03 -21.86
C ASN A 25 -7.30 25.21 -21.16
N GLY A 26 -7.75 25.01 -19.93
CA GLY A 26 -8.49 26.01 -19.16
C GLY A 26 -9.94 26.24 -19.59
N LYS A 27 -10.41 25.58 -20.65
CA LYS A 27 -11.81 25.63 -21.09
C LYS A 27 -12.60 24.46 -20.52
N SER A 28 -13.76 24.77 -19.95
CA SER A 28 -14.69 23.79 -19.40
C SER A 28 -15.49 23.14 -20.51
N GLY A 29 -15.46 21.81 -20.58
CA GLY A 29 -16.32 21.02 -21.46
C GLY A 29 -17.77 20.94 -20.98
N ASN A 30 -18.54 20.01 -21.54
CA ASN A 30 -19.90 19.75 -21.10
C ASN A 30 -19.92 18.91 -19.80
N PRO A 31 -20.78 19.25 -18.82
CA PRO A 31 -20.94 18.43 -17.63
C PRO A 31 -21.49 17.05 -17.95
N PHE A 32 -20.96 16.02 -17.30
CA PHE A 32 -21.46 14.64 -17.39
C PHE A 32 -21.62 14.01 -16.02
N LYS A 33 -22.47 12.98 -15.94
CA LYS A 33 -22.63 12.16 -14.73
C LYS A 33 -21.72 10.94 -14.82
N PRO A 34 -20.92 10.65 -13.78
CA PRO A 34 -20.14 9.42 -13.74
C PRO A 34 -21.06 8.20 -13.64
N SER A 35 -20.75 7.12 -14.34
CA SER A 35 -21.43 5.82 -14.17
C SER A 35 -20.75 4.93 -13.13
N ARG A 36 -19.47 5.19 -12.85
CA ARG A 36 -18.64 4.45 -11.89
C ARG A 36 -17.64 5.38 -11.21
N GLY A 37 -17.12 4.93 -10.07
CA GLY A 37 -16.12 5.65 -9.29
C GLY A 37 -16.72 6.61 -8.27
N ILE A 38 -15.90 6.97 -7.30
CA ILE A 38 -16.21 7.91 -6.23
C ILE A 38 -15.31 9.15 -6.37
N ARG A 39 -15.79 10.30 -5.89
CA ARG A 39 -15.08 11.56 -6.05
C ARG A 39 -13.76 11.55 -5.25
N GLN A 40 -12.62 11.70 -5.93
CA GLN A 40 -11.35 11.90 -5.25
C GLN A 40 -11.31 13.26 -4.54
N GLY A 41 -10.72 13.30 -3.33
CA GLY A 41 -10.68 14.48 -2.49
C GLY A 41 -11.95 14.74 -1.66
N ASP A 42 -12.99 13.91 -1.82
CA ASP A 42 -14.16 13.95 -0.95
C ASP A 42 -13.87 13.16 0.35
N PRO A 43 -14.07 13.74 1.55
CA PRO A 43 -13.86 13.04 2.81
C PRO A 43 -14.61 11.72 2.95
N ILE A 44 -15.79 11.55 2.32
CA ILE A 44 -16.59 10.32 2.46
C ILE A 44 -16.07 9.19 1.57
N SER A 45 -15.39 9.51 0.48
CA SER A 45 -14.95 8.53 -0.52
C SER A 45 -14.02 7.48 0.09
N LEU A 46 -13.12 7.89 0.99
CA LEU A 46 -12.20 6.96 1.65
C LEU A 46 -12.97 5.94 2.52
N TYR A 47 -13.98 6.38 3.26
CA TYR A 47 -14.78 5.49 4.10
C TYR A 47 -15.61 4.51 3.28
N ILE A 48 -16.19 4.97 2.16
CA ILE A 48 -16.91 4.08 1.23
C ILE A 48 -15.98 3.03 0.66
N PHE A 49 -14.76 3.41 0.27
CA PHE A 49 -13.76 2.46 -0.20
C PHE A 49 -13.43 1.42 0.88
N ILE A 50 -13.21 1.86 2.12
CA ILE A 50 -12.94 0.97 3.26
C ILE A 50 -14.11 -0.01 3.49
N LEU A 51 -15.35 0.45 3.43
CA LEU A 51 -16.52 -0.42 3.59
C LEU A 51 -16.60 -1.50 2.51
N VAL A 52 -16.21 -1.18 1.27
CA VAL A 52 -16.21 -2.14 0.16
C VAL A 52 -15.07 -3.15 0.32
N ILE A 53 -13.83 -2.71 0.61
CA ILE A 53 -12.69 -3.62 0.78
C ILE A 53 -12.80 -4.49 2.04
N ASP A 54 -13.54 -4.04 3.06
CA ASP A 54 -13.86 -4.85 4.24
C ASP A 54 -14.59 -6.15 3.87
N VAL A 55 -15.39 -6.14 2.80
CA VAL A 55 -16.03 -7.37 2.28
C VAL A 55 -14.96 -8.40 1.89
N LEU A 56 -13.87 -7.99 1.23
CA LEU A 56 -12.76 -8.87 0.89
C LEU A 56 -12.07 -9.41 2.14
N SER A 57 -11.83 -8.55 3.14
CA SER A 57 -11.28 -8.93 4.45
C SER A 57 -12.12 -10.03 5.11
N VAL A 58 -13.45 -9.83 5.17
CA VAL A 58 -14.39 -10.80 5.73
C VAL A 58 -14.40 -12.11 4.95
N MET A 59 -14.32 -12.08 3.61
CA MET A 59 -14.24 -13.29 2.79
C MET A 59 -12.97 -14.09 3.08
N LEU A 60 -11.81 -13.42 3.21
CA LEU A 60 -10.53 -14.04 3.54
C LEU A 60 -10.53 -14.60 4.97
N ASN A 61 -11.03 -13.84 5.95
CA ASN A 61 -11.08 -14.28 7.34
C ASN A 61 -11.96 -15.53 7.49
N LYS A 62 -13.10 -15.61 6.81
CA LYS A 62 -13.96 -16.80 6.84
C LYS A 62 -13.25 -18.08 6.39
N VAL A 63 -12.42 -18.02 5.35
CA VAL A 63 -11.69 -19.22 4.90
C VAL A 63 -10.51 -19.57 5.80
N VAL A 64 -9.92 -18.58 6.47
CA VAL A 64 -8.85 -18.79 7.45
C VAL A 64 -9.39 -19.38 8.75
N GLU A 65 -10.49 -18.83 9.29
CA GLU A 65 -11.18 -19.32 10.49
C GLU A 65 -11.67 -20.76 10.32
N ARG A 66 -12.14 -21.12 9.11
CA ARG A 66 -12.53 -22.49 8.76
C ARG A 66 -11.34 -23.44 8.53
N GLY A 67 -10.11 -22.95 8.60
CA GLY A 67 -8.90 -23.73 8.32
C GLY A 67 -8.72 -24.15 6.86
N ILE A 68 -9.52 -23.59 5.93
CA ILE A 68 -9.47 -23.89 4.49
C ILE A 68 -8.20 -23.32 3.88
N VAL A 69 -7.85 -22.09 4.26
CA VAL A 69 -6.62 -21.39 3.88
C VAL A 69 -5.76 -21.18 5.12
N GLN A 70 -4.48 -21.49 5.02
CA GLN A 70 -3.53 -21.23 6.10
C GLN A 70 -2.75 -19.94 5.81
N GLY A 71 -2.90 -18.95 6.69
CA GLY A 71 -2.04 -17.77 6.72
C GLY A 71 -0.71 -18.04 7.45
N ILE A 72 -0.04 -16.97 7.84
CA ILE A 72 1.22 -17.02 8.60
C ILE A 72 0.93 -16.83 10.09
N ARG A 73 1.53 -17.65 10.96
CA ARG A 73 1.53 -17.44 12.41
C ARG A 73 2.94 -17.15 12.89
N PHE A 74 3.06 -16.18 13.78
CA PHE A 74 4.34 -15.79 14.39
C PHE A 74 4.63 -16.52 15.71
N SER A 75 3.60 -17.10 16.34
CA SER A 75 3.71 -17.92 17.55
C SER A 75 2.62 -18.99 17.57
N ARG A 76 2.77 -20.01 18.44
CA ARG A 76 1.84 -21.14 18.54
C ARG A 76 0.41 -20.69 18.82
N ASP A 77 0.27 -19.74 19.75
CA ASP A 77 -1.01 -19.21 20.23
C ASP A 77 -1.31 -17.80 19.69
N GLY A 78 -0.51 -17.34 18.72
CA GLY A 78 -0.66 -16.02 18.11
C GLY A 78 -1.73 -15.96 17.01
N PRO A 79 -2.17 -14.76 16.65
CA PRO A 79 -3.11 -14.57 15.54
C PRO A 79 -2.51 -15.05 14.22
N THR A 80 -3.38 -15.53 13.33
CA THR A 80 -3.00 -15.86 11.96
C THR A 80 -3.07 -14.60 11.10
N LEU A 81 -1.95 -14.16 10.58
CA LEU A 81 -1.86 -13.09 9.60
C LEU A 81 -2.19 -13.64 8.21
N SER A 82 -3.26 -13.13 7.60
CA SER A 82 -3.72 -13.54 6.27
C SER A 82 -3.68 -12.41 5.25
N HIS A 83 -3.86 -11.15 5.68
CA HIS A 83 -3.81 -9.99 4.81
C HIS A 83 -3.52 -8.70 5.59
N LEU A 84 -3.00 -7.70 4.88
CA LEU A 84 -2.86 -6.31 5.32
C LEU A 84 -3.38 -5.42 4.20
N PHE A 85 -4.30 -4.52 4.52
CA PHE A 85 -4.87 -3.57 3.57
C PHE A 85 -4.56 -2.14 4.01
N PHE A 86 -4.20 -1.30 3.04
CA PHE A 86 -4.10 0.13 3.22
C PHE A 86 -4.53 0.83 1.94
N ALA A 87 -5.73 1.43 1.96
CA ALA A 87 -6.38 1.90 0.75
C ALA A 87 -6.35 0.80 -0.33
N ASP A 88 -5.87 1.10 -1.53
CA ASP A 88 -5.74 0.17 -2.65
C ASP A 88 -4.54 -0.79 -2.55
N ASP A 89 -3.56 -0.49 -1.70
CA ASP A 89 -2.41 -1.37 -1.49
C ASP A 89 -2.79 -2.55 -0.58
N SER A 90 -2.65 -3.76 -1.10
CA SER A 90 -3.02 -5.00 -0.42
C SER A 90 -1.87 -6.00 -0.42
N ILE A 91 -1.57 -6.59 0.75
CA ILE A 91 -0.65 -7.72 0.89
C ILE A 91 -1.42 -8.92 1.42
N LEU A 92 -1.27 -10.06 0.75
CA LEU A 92 -1.84 -11.33 1.17
C LEU A 92 -0.75 -12.27 1.66
N PHE A 93 -1.00 -12.92 2.78
CA PHE A 93 -0.10 -13.89 3.42
C PHE A 93 -0.76 -15.27 3.41
N LEU A 94 -0.14 -16.21 2.70
CA LEU A 94 -0.64 -17.58 2.60
C LEU A 94 0.50 -18.58 2.60
N LYS A 95 0.26 -19.75 3.18
CA LYS A 95 1.13 -20.91 3.03
C LYS A 95 1.11 -21.34 1.56
N ALA A 96 2.29 -21.48 0.96
CA ALA A 96 2.54 -21.84 -0.43
C ALA A 96 2.06 -23.27 -0.76
N ILE A 97 0.74 -23.45 -0.91
CA ILE A 97 0.07 -24.71 -1.28
C ILE A 97 -0.97 -24.41 -2.36
N LYS A 98 -1.05 -25.28 -3.38
CA LYS A 98 -1.93 -25.12 -4.55
C LYS A 98 -3.39 -24.83 -4.16
N ARG A 99 -3.90 -25.54 -3.16
CA ARG A 99 -5.25 -25.32 -2.61
C ARG A 99 -5.46 -23.88 -2.14
N ASN A 100 -4.50 -23.32 -1.39
CA ASN A 100 -4.62 -21.95 -0.86
C ASN A 100 -4.64 -20.93 -2.00
N CYS A 101 -3.75 -21.08 -2.98
CA CYS A 101 -3.71 -20.21 -4.15
C CYS A 101 -5.03 -20.24 -4.92
N ASN A 102 -5.58 -21.43 -5.20
CA ASN A 102 -6.87 -21.56 -5.90
C ASN A 102 -8.03 -20.90 -5.13
N VAL A 103 -8.11 -21.10 -3.82
CA VAL A 103 -9.17 -20.50 -2.99
C VAL A 103 -9.04 -18.98 -2.96
N VAL A 104 -7.83 -18.45 -2.79
CA VAL A 104 -7.59 -17.00 -2.80
C VAL A 104 -7.91 -16.40 -4.17
N ALA A 105 -7.47 -17.02 -5.27
CA ALA A 105 -7.81 -16.58 -6.63
C ALA A 105 -9.34 -16.55 -6.85
N SER A 106 -10.06 -17.55 -6.36
CA SER A 106 -11.52 -17.61 -6.43
C SER A 106 -12.19 -16.51 -5.61
N ILE A 107 -11.69 -16.22 -4.40
CA ILE A 107 -12.18 -15.11 -3.56
C ILE A 107 -11.97 -13.78 -4.26
N LEU A 108 -10.77 -13.54 -4.79
CA LEU A 108 -10.41 -12.32 -5.51
C LEU A 108 -11.30 -12.11 -6.73
N ASN A 109 -11.57 -13.17 -7.51
CA ASN A 109 -12.48 -13.10 -8.65
C ASN A 109 -13.93 -12.82 -8.22
N SER A 110 -14.41 -13.50 -7.17
CA SER A 110 -15.76 -13.31 -6.64
C SER A 110 -15.96 -11.88 -6.12
N TYR A 111 -14.95 -11.35 -5.41
CA TYR A 111 -14.93 -9.97 -4.93
C TYR A 111 -14.92 -8.97 -6.09
N SER A 112 -14.05 -9.18 -7.09
CA SER A 112 -13.98 -8.34 -8.29
C SER A 112 -15.32 -8.29 -9.02
N HIS A 113 -15.98 -9.45 -9.20
CA HIS A 113 -17.29 -9.53 -9.83
C HIS A 113 -18.39 -8.81 -9.03
N ALA A 114 -18.39 -8.94 -7.70
CA ALA A 114 -19.41 -8.33 -6.84
C ALA A 114 -19.22 -6.81 -6.66
N SER A 115 -17.98 -6.34 -6.58
CA SER A 115 -17.65 -4.93 -6.31
C SER A 115 -17.42 -4.10 -7.58
N GLY A 116 -17.10 -4.74 -8.71
CA GLY A 116 -16.62 -4.08 -9.92
C GLY A 116 -15.18 -3.54 -9.83
N GLN A 117 -14.47 -3.79 -8.72
CA GLN A 117 -13.05 -3.44 -8.58
C GLN A 117 -12.16 -4.48 -9.27
N VAL A 118 -11.17 -4.02 -10.03
CA VAL A 118 -10.27 -4.89 -10.80
C VAL A 118 -8.87 -4.88 -10.19
N ILE A 119 -8.27 -6.05 -10.07
CA ILE A 119 -6.90 -6.21 -9.60
C ILE A 119 -5.94 -5.76 -10.70
N ASN A 120 -4.98 -4.92 -10.34
CA ASN A 120 -3.91 -4.54 -11.24
C ASN A 120 -2.80 -5.61 -11.21
N PHE A 121 -2.89 -6.60 -12.11
CA PHE A 121 -1.90 -7.67 -12.21
C PHE A 121 -0.51 -7.19 -12.61
N GLU A 122 -0.40 -6.07 -13.34
CA GLU A 122 0.91 -5.48 -13.71
C GLU A 122 1.66 -4.91 -12.51
N LYS A 123 0.94 -4.42 -11.51
CA LYS A 123 1.50 -3.92 -10.25
C LYS A 123 1.57 -4.98 -9.16
N SER A 124 0.91 -6.12 -9.36
CA SER A 124 0.84 -7.20 -8.38
C SER A 124 1.96 -8.20 -8.63
N ASN A 125 2.63 -8.61 -7.56
CA ASN A 125 3.72 -9.58 -7.62
C ASN A 125 3.58 -10.59 -6.49
N VAL A 126 4.16 -11.77 -6.68
CA VAL A 126 4.26 -12.80 -5.64
C VAL A 126 5.71 -12.98 -5.21
N TYR A 127 5.90 -13.07 -3.89
CA TYR A 127 7.19 -13.37 -3.28
C TYR A 127 7.09 -14.71 -2.52
N PHE A 128 8.11 -15.54 -2.66
CA PHE A 128 8.18 -16.86 -2.02
C PHE A 128 9.34 -16.95 -1.03
N SER A 129 9.17 -17.81 -0.03
CA SER A 129 10.29 -18.19 0.83
C SER A 129 11.37 -18.93 0.00
N PRO A 130 12.66 -18.82 0.37
CA PRO A 130 13.76 -19.47 -0.37
C PRO A 130 13.55 -20.97 -0.57
N ASN A 131 12.89 -21.63 0.38
CA ASN A 131 12.66 -23.07 0.39
C ASN A 131 11.49 -23.52 -0.51
N THR A 132 10.84 -22.61 -1.24
CA THR A 132 9.74 -22.96 -2.14
C THR A 132 10.28 -23.54 -3.46
N PRO A 133 9.91 -24.77 -3.86
CA PRO A 133 10.38 -25.40 -5.11
C PRO A 133 10.00 -24.60 -6.35
N GLN A 134 10.92 -24.51 -7.32
CA GLN A 134 10.73 -23.72 -8.55
C GLN A 134 9.45 -24.11 -9.32
N GLN A 135 9.22 -25.41 -9.54
CA GLN A 135 8.00 -25.93 -10.18
C GLN A 135 6.70 -25.46 -9.49
N PHE A 136 6.75 -25.32 -8.17
CA PHE A 136 5.60 -24.83 -7.42
C PHE A 136 5.40 -23.32 -7.62
N ARG A 137 6.48 -22.53 -7.71
CA ARG A 137 6.39 -21.09 -7.97
C ARG A 137 5.72 -20.82 -9.32
N GLU A 138 6.15 -21.52 -10.37
CA GLU A 138 5.55 -21.47 -11.72
C GLU A 138 4.06 -21.84 -11.68
N THR A 139 3.70 -22.88 -10.91
CA THR A 139 2.29 -23.26 -10.72
C THR A 139 1.47 -22.12 -10.10
N VAL A 140 2.02 -21.41 -9.11
CA VAL A 140 1.32 -20.29 -8.46
C VAL A 140 1.22 -19.08 -9.36
N GLU A 141 2.26 -18.77 -10.13
CA GLU A 141 2.24 -17.72 -11.15
C GLU A 141 1.09 -17.94 -12.14
N HIS A 142 0.91 -19.17 -12.62
CA HIS A 142 -0.21 -19.52 -13.50
C HIS A 142 -1.59 -19.41 -12.85
N ILE A 143 -1.72 -19.77 -11.57
CA ILE A 143 -3.01 -19.72 -10.85
C ILE A 143 -3.41 -18.28 -10.52
N MET A 144 -2.44 -17.47 -10.11
CA MET A 144 -2.67 -16.12 -9.57
C MET A 144 -2.51 -15.03 -10.62
N HIS A 145 -1.95 -15.34 -11.80
CA HIS A 145 -1.67 -14.39 -12.88
C HIS A 145 -0.79 -13.20 -12.45
N VAL A 146 0.21 -13.46 -11.60
CA VAL A 146 1.14 -12.43 -11.08
C VAL A 146 2.58 -12.86 -11.27
N ASN A 147 3.45 -11.89 -11.54
CA ASN A 147 4.87 -12.15 -11.74
C ASN A 147 5.55 -12.56 -10.43
N ILE A 148 6.47 -13.51 -10.54
CA ILE A 148 7.35 -13.90 -9.44
C ILE A 148 8.44 -12.82 -9.27
N THR A 149 8.63 -12.33 -8.05
CA THR A 149 9.70 -11.38 -7.74
C THR A 149 10.59 -11.88 -6.60
N GLU A 150 11.87 -11.58 -6.68
CA GLU A 150 12.81 -11.74 -5.57
C GLU A 150 12.75 -10.58 -4.58
N ASN A 151 12.25 -9.42 -5.03
CA ASN A 151 12.11 -8.22 -4.23
C ASN A 151 10.64 -7.74 -4.26
N PRO A 152 9.87 -7.92 -3.19
CA PRO A 152 8.48 -7.47 -3.10
C PRO A 152 8.35 -5.94 -3.02
N GLY A 153 9.45 -5.19 -3.10
CA GLY A 153 9.44 -3.75 -3.20
C GLY A 153 9.19 -3.06 -1.87
N LYS A 154 8.37 -2.01 -1.91
CA LYS A 154 8.04 -1.17 -0.76
C LYS A 154 6.55 -1.25 -0.46
N TYR A 155 6.21 -1.30 0.83
CA TYR A 155 4.85 -1.17 1.34
C TYR A 155 4.79 0.02 2.29
N LEU A 156 3.82 0.92 2.08
CA LEU A 156 3.70 2.19 2.83
C LEU A 156 5.01 2.99 2.86
N GLY A 157 5.76 2.96 1.77
CA GLY A 157 7.03 3.67 1.65
C GLY A 157 8.21 3.06 2.42
N LEU A 158 8.04 1.90 3.06
CA LEU A 158 9.09 1.14 3.75
C LEU A 158 9.46 -0.11 2.94
N PRO A 159 10.72 -0.57 2.97
CA PRO A 159 11.10 -1.82 2.32
C PRO A 159 10.38 -3.00 2.99
N THR A 160 9.73 -3.83 2.17
CA THR A 160 8.96 -5.00 2.65
C THR A 160 9.90 -6.11 3.13
N MET A 161 11.12 -6.18 2.59
CA MET A 161 12.15 -7.12 3.00
C MET A 161 13.33 -6.39 3.62
N TRP A 162 13.84 -6.94 4.72
CA TRP A 162 15.05 -6.48 5.39
C TRP A 162 16.13 -7.54 5.18
N GLY A 163 17.28 -7.11 4.65
CA GLY A 163 18.46 -7.96 4.54
C GLY A 163 19.06 -8.28 5.92
N ARG A 164 20.18 -9.00 5.93
CA ARG A 164 20.91 -9.32 7.17
C ARG A 164 21.47 -8.08 7.87
N SER A 165 21.76 -7.03 7.11
CA SER A 165 22.32 -5.78 7.61
C SER A 165 21.22 -4.74 7.86
N LYS A 166 21.02 -4.39 9.14
CA LYS A 166 20.13 -3.28 9.52
C LYS A 166 20.56 -1.95 8.91
N ARG A 167 21.88 -1.74 8.73
CA ARG A 167 22.43 -0.53 8.12
C ARG A 167 22.02 -0.43 6.65
N GLU A 168 22.21 -1.50 5.88
CA GLU A 168 21.81 -1.54 4.46
C GLU A 168 20.31 -1.36 4.29
N ALA A 169 19.51 -2.03 5.13
CA ALA A 169 18.07 -1.93 5.07
C ALA A 169 17.53 -0.54 5.42
N MET A 170 18.32 0.31 6.11
CA MET A 170 17.97 1.71 6.40
C MET A 170 18.57 2.72 5.42
N ASN A 171 19.41 2.29 4.46
CA ASN A 171 20.03 3.21 3.49
C ASN A 171 18.99 3.97 2.65
N PHE A 172 17.79 3.41 2.43
CA PHE A 172 16.73 4.11 1.69
C PHE A 172 16.34 5.45 2.35
N VAL A 173 16.46 5.59 3.67
CA VAL A 173 16.17 6.84 4.39
C VAL A 173 17.21 7.90 4.02
N LYS A 174 18.48 7.49 4.04
CA LYS A 174 19.62 8.32 3.62
C LYS A 174 19.49 8.75 2.17
N GLU A 175 19.21 7.83 1.26
CA GLU A 175 19.04 8.12 -0.17
C GLU A 175 17.90 9.11 -0.42
N ARG A 176 16.75 8.93 0.23
CA ARG A 176 15.62 9.87 0.12
C ARG A 176 15.98 11.27 0.60
N MET A 177 16.68 11.35 1.72
CA MET A 177 17.11 12.62 2.29
C MET A 177 18.14 13.33 1.40
N MET A 178 19.13 12.59 0.90
CA MET A 178 20.11 13.09 -0.09
C MET A 178 19.42 13.63 -1.35
N SER A 179 18.50 12.85 -1.94
CA SER A 179 17.76 13.26 -3.14
C SER A 179 16.99 14.57 -2.95
N LYS A 180 16.43 14.81 -1.75
CA LYS A 180 15.77 16.09 -1.44
C LYS A 180 16.77 17.23 -1.29
N VAL A 181 17.85 17.01 -0.54
CA VAL A 181 18.90 18.00 -0.29
C VAL A 181 19.59 18.43 -1.59
N GLU A 182 19.94 17.49 -2.47
CA GLU A 182 20.54 17.79 -3.77
C GLU A 182 19.60 18.63 -4.65
N GLY A 183 18.30 18.30 -4.66
CA GLY A 183 17.29 19.08 -5.36
C GLY A 183 17.07 20.48 -4.77
N TRP A 184 17.42 20.71 -3.51
CA TRP A 184 17.36 22.04 -2.89
C TRP A 184 18.61 22.87 -3.16
N LYS A 185 19.80 22.25 -3.23
CA LYS A 185 21.05 22.94 -3.60
C LYS A 185 20.97 23.60 -4.98
N GLN A 186 20.14 23.08 -5.87
CA GLN A 186 19.89 23.65 -7.20
C GLN A 186 19.00 24.90 -7.17
N LYS A 187 18.45 25.29 -6.02
CA LYS A 187 17.59 26.46 -5.85
C LYS A 187 18.35 27.56 -5.12
N LEU A 188 18.17 28.80 -5.57
CA LEU A 188 18.64 29.99 -4.84
C LEU A 188 17.77 30.18 -3.59
N LEU A 189 18.19 29.60 -2.47
CA LEU A 189 17.47 29.63 -1.20
C LEU A 189 18.09 30.65 -0.26
N THR A 190 17.24 31.38 0.46
CA THR A 190 17.67 32.18 1.60
C THR A 190 17.98 31.26 2.78
N GLN A 191 18.78 31.75 3.73
CA GLN A 191 19.10 31.01 4.96
C GLN A 191 17.84 30.57 5.72
N ALA A 192 16.82 31.45 5.82
CA ALA A 192 15.53 31.11 6.41
C ALA A 192 14.78 30.02 5.60
N GLY A 193 14.87 30.06 4.27
CA GLY A 193 14.33 29.02 3.40
C GLY A 193 15.01 27.66 3.62
N CYS A 194 16.33 27.64 3.78
CA CYS A 194 17.09 26.43 4.12
C CYS A 194 16.64 25.85 5.47
N GLU A 195 16.51 26.69 6.51
CA GLU A 195 16.07 26.25 7.84
C GLU A 195 14.68 25.60 7.80
N ILE A 196 13.73 26.23 7.11
CA ILE A 196 12.37 25.72 6.96
C ILE A 196 12.39 24.37 6.23
N LEU A 197 13.15 24.23 5.15
CA LEU A 197 13.24 22.98 4.40
C LEU A 197 13.84 21.85 5.23
N ILE A 198 14.87 22.12 6.03
CA ILE A 198 15.44 21.13 6.95
C ILE A 198 14.38 20.66 7.95
N LYS A 199 13.72 21.59 8.64
CA LYS A 199 12.74 21.26 9.70
C LYS A 199 11.50 20.57 9.16
N VAL A 200 10.91 21.07 8.08
CA VAL A 200 9.62 20.59 7.57
C VAL A 200 9.79 19.31 6.76
N MET A 201 10.85 19.19 5.97
CA MET A 201 10.99 18.10 4.99
C MET A 201 12.06 17.12 5.40
N ALA A 202 13.28 17.57 5.71
CA ALA A 202 14.39 16.65 5.96
C ALA A 202 14.24 15.89 7.28
N GLN A 203 13.72 16.52 8.33
CA GLN A 203 13.44 15.87 9.62
C GLN A 203 12.17 15.00 9.58
N ALA A 204 11.21 15.30 8.71
CA ALA A 204 10.00 14.49 8.56
C ALA A 204 10.26 13.13 7.89
N ILE A 205 11.22 13.05 6.95
CA ILE A 205 11.58 11.81 6.24
C ILE A 205 11.97 10.67 7.18
N PRO A 206 12.89 10.84 8.15
CA PRO A 206 13.24 9.78 9.08
C PRO A 206 12.18 9.56 10.17
N THR A 207 11.33 10.54 10.46
CA THR A 207 10.33 10.43 11.55
C THR A 207 9.41 9.24 11.37
N TYR A 208 8.88 9.01 10.16
CA TYR A 208 7.98 7.88 9.91
C TYR A 208 8.67 6.50 10.04
N PRO A 209 9.83 6.25 9.40
CA PRO A 209 10.59 5.02 9.64
C PRO A 209 11.08 4.86 11.08
N MET A 210 11.43 5.94 11.79
CA MET A 210 11.85 5.90 13.20
C MET A 210 10.72 5.47 14.14
N TYR A 211 9.46 5.80 13.80
CA TYR A 211 8.30 5.32 14.55
C TYR A 211 8.16 3.79 14.49
N VAL A 212 8.59 3.17 13.39
CA VAL A 212 8.49 1.73 13.16
C VAL A 212 9.76 0.99 13.59
N PHE A 213 10.93 1.60 13.42
CA PHE A 213 12.22 0.96 13.61
C PHE A 213 13.17 1.80 14.48
N LEU A 214 13.88 1.14 15.38
CA LEU A 214 14.97 1.77 16.13
C LEU A 214 16.17 2.03 15.22
N PHE A 215 16.54 3.29 15.03
CA PHE A 215 17.67 3.67 14.20
C PHE A 215 19.01 3.38 14.89
N LEU A 216 19.99 2.97 14.08
CA LEU A 216 21.37 2.82 14.56
C LEU A 216 22.02 4.20 14.74
N GLY A 217 22.75 4.42 15.83
CA GLY A 217 23.43 5.70 16.08
C GLY A 217 24.40 6.10 14.97
N GLY A 218 24.98 5.13 14.25
CA GLY A 218 25.79 5.38 13.04
C GLY A 218 24.99 6.04 11.91
N LEU A 219 23.75 5.58 11.67
CA LEU A 219 22.86 6.16 10.68
C LEU A 219 22.47 7.59 11.07
N CYS A 220 22.12 7.83 12.34
CA CYS A 220 21.77 9.17 12.82
C CYS A 220 22.92 10.16 12.53
N ARG A 221 24.16 9.80 12.87
CA ARG A 221 25.35 10.62 12.57
C ARG A 221 25.54 10.89 11.08
N GLU A 222 25.24 9.91 10.22
CA GLU A 222 25.30 10.11 8.77
C GLU A 222 24.23 11.10 8.28
N LEU A 223 23.00 11.01 8.80
CA LEU A 223 21.90 11.92 8.44
C LEU A 223 22.20 13.35 8.92
N ASP A 224 22.70 13.51 10.15
CA ASP A 224 23.13 14.80 10.69
C ASP A 224 24.24 15.41 9.83
N GLY A 225 25.21 14.59 9.40
CA GLY A 225 26.27 15.02 8.50
C GLY A 225 25.78 15.47 7.12
N ILE A 226 24.67 14.92 6.63
CA ILE A 226 24.04 15.36 5.37
C ILE A 226 23.40 16.74 5.55
N LEU A 227 22.69 16.97 6.66
CA LEU A 227 22.09 18.27 6.98
C LEU A 227 23.15 19.35 7.19
N ALA A 228 24.20 19.02 7.94
CA ALA A 228 25.29 19.94 8.22
C ALA A 228 26.06 20.38 6.95
N LYS A 229 26.08 19.55 5.90
CA LYS A 229 26.65 19.90 4.59
C LYS A 229 25.71 20.68 3.67
N PHE A 230 24.43 20.77 4.04
CA PHE A 230 23.42 21.53 3.31
C PHE A 230 23.20 22.92 3.90
N TRP A 231 23.24 23.01 5.24
CA TRP A 231 23.34 24.27 5.96
C TRP A 231 24.60 25.03 5.57
#